data_AF-A0AAW8Q119-F1
#
_entry.id   AF-A0AAW8Q119-F1
#
_cell.length_a   1.000
_cell.length_b   1.000
_cell.length_c   1.000
_cell.angle_alpha   90.00
_cell.angle_beta   90.00
_cell.angle_gamma   90.00
#
_symmetry.space_group_name_H-M   'P 1'
#
loop_
_entity.id
_entity.type
_entity.pdbx_description
1 polymer ?
#
loop_
_entity_poly.entity_id
_entity_poly.type
_entity_poly.pdbx_seq_one_letter_code
_entity_poly.pdbx_strand_id
1 'polypeptide(L)'
;MLNQELERKKMLERLESSNNNGRFKVYQGEFKELDFEQDWYCPHCLRQKLKLSLDRLTIFCKQFSCGYEYSNSEGRDSRNVIWPDNYKLPVTLKGAIENEISSMKDETNENAKKITQIRKRNQSINCKISELQKELEEIE
;
A
#
# COMPACT_ATOMS: atom_id res chain seq x y z
N MET A 1 14.24 14.45 20.71
CA MET A 1 13.15 14.71 19.75
C MET A 1 13.76 14.89 18.37
N LEU A 2 13.27 14.17 17.36
CA LEU A 2 13.75 14.28 15.99
C LEU A 2 13.21 15.56 15.33
N ASN A 3 14.09 16.36 14.72
CA ASN A 3 13.66 17.55 14.00
C ASN A 3 13.14 17.16 12.61
N GLN A 4 11.83 17.31 12.40
CA GLN A 4 11.13 16.93 11.16
C GLN A 4 11.63 17.71 9.94
N GLU A 5 11.90 19.01 10.09
CA GLU A 5 12.40 19.85 9.00
C GLU A 5 13.81 19.44 8.59
N LEU A 6 14.65 19.09 9.56
CA LEU A 6 16.00 18.60 9.30
C LEU A 6 15.96 17.27 8.54
N GLU A 7 15.11 16.32 8.94
CA GLU A 7 14.97 15.04 8.23
C GLU A 7 14.44 15.21 6.81
N ARG A 8 13.46 16.11 6.61
CA ARG A 8 13.00 16.46 5.25
C ARG A 8 14.14 17.02 4.40
N LYS A 9 14.95 17.92 4.96
CA LYS A 9 16.09 18.51 4.27
C LYS A 9 17.10 17.42 3.85
N LYS A 10 17.50 16.56 4.79
CA LYS A 10 18.38 15.41 4.49
C LYS A 10 17.80 14.49 3.41
N MET A 11 16.50 14.24 3.45
CA MET A 11 15.82 13.41 2.45
C MET A 11 15.90 14.00 1.04
N LEU A 12 15.72 15.33 0.93
CA LEU A 12 15.87 16.06 -0.33
C LEU A 12 17.32 16.03 -0.83
N GLU A 13 18.29 16.29 0.05
CA GLU A 13 19.72 16.23 -0.27
C GLU A 13 20.12 14.84 -0.79
N ARG A 14 19.63 13.77 -0.15
CA ARG A 14 19.85 12.38 -0.63
C ARG A 14 19.23 12.17 -2.02
N LEU A 15 18.01 12.64 -2.25
CA LEU A 15 17.36 12.53 -3.56
C LEU A 15 18.15 13.26 -4.66
N GLU A 16 18.61 14.48 -4.39
CA GLU A 16 19.43 15.29 -5.32
C GLU A 16 20.77 14.61 -5.64
N SER A 17 21.38 13.96 -4.64
CA SER A 17 22.63 13.20 -4.83
C SER A 17 22.46 11.85 -5.52
N SER A 18 21.21 11.37 -5.68
CA SER A 18 20.92 10.09 -6.30
C SER A 18 20.75 10.24 -7.82
N ASN A 19 21.05 9.17 -8.58
CA ASN A 19 20.80 9.13 -10.04
C ASN A 19 19.30 9.22 -10.43
N ASN A 20 18.40 9.47 -9.47
CA ASN A 20 16.95 9.52 -9.64
C ASN A 20 16.39 10.93 -9.88
N ASN A 21 17.16 11.84 -10.51
CA ASN A 21 16.79 13.19 -11.00
C ASN A 21 15.28 13.54 -10.95
N GLY A 22 14.76 13.88 -9.77
CA GLY A 22 13.39 14.37 -9.58
C GLY A 22 12.23 13.45 -10.04
N ARG A 23 12.47 12.16 -10.30
CA ARG A 23 11.42 11.27 -10.85
C ARG A 23 10.29 10.96 -9.86
N PHE A 24 10.56 11.11 -8.56
CA PHE A 24 9.60 10.79 -7.51
C PHE A 24 9.60 11.90 -6.45
N LYS A 25 8.42 12.17 -5.88
CA LYS A 25 8.27 13.06 -4.73
C LYS A 25 8.75 12.34 -3.47
N VAL A 26 9.46 13.06 -2.60
CA VAL A 26 9.91 12.53 -1.30
C VAL A 26 8.76 12.51 -0.29
N TYR A 27 8.83 11.56 0.63
CA TYR A 27 7.94 11.42 1.78
C TYR A 27 7.71 12.74 2.52
N GLN A 28 6.43 13.13 2.62
CA GLN A 28 5.98 14.34 3.34
C GLN A 28 5.37 14.04 4.71
N GLY A 29 5.24 12.76 5.08
CA GLY A 29 4.69 12.38 6.38
C GLY A 29 5.65 12.62 7.54
N GLU A 30 5.27 12.12 8.71
CA GLU A 30 6.06 12.26 9.94
C GLU A 30 7.22 11.26 9.95
N PHE A 31 8.40 11.74 10.33
CA PHE A 31 9.55 10.91 10.67
C PHE A 31 9.46 10.47 12.12
N LYS A 32 9.54 9.17 12.35
CA LYS A 32 9.52 8.59 13.70
C LYS A 32 10.84 7.90 13.98
N GLU A 33 11.08 7.70 15.27
CA GLU A 33 12.06 6.73 15.77
C GLU A 33 11.25 5.60 16.39
N LEU A 34 11.45 4.39 15.88
CA LEU A 34 10.78 3.21 16.41
C LEU A 34 11.70 2.48 17.36
N ASP A 35 11.11 2.00 18.46
CA ASP A 35 11.72 1.01 19.30
C ASP A 35 11.65 -0.36 18.60
N PHE A 36 12.77 -0.83 18.08
CA PHE A 36 12.86 -2.11 17.37
C PHE A 36 12.81 -3.34 18.29
N GLU A 37 12.77 -3.17 19.61
CA GLU A 37 12.49 -4.26 20.54
C GLU A 37 11.00 -4.65 20.53
N GLN A 38 10.14 -3.76 20.05
CA GLN A 38 8.69 -4.00 19.92
C GLN A 38 8.33 -4.70 18.60
N ASP A 39 7.16 -5.33 18.61
CA ASP A 39 6.62 -6.01 17.45
C ASP A 39 5.99 -5.04 16.46
N TRP A 40 6.66 -4.87 15.33
CA TRP A 40 6.19 -4.08 14.18
C TRP A 40 5.76 -4.96 13.02
N TYR A 41 4.79 -4.46 12.26
CA TYR A 41 4.15 -5.18 11.17
C TYR A 41 4.21 -4.39 9.88
N CYS A 42 4.31 -5.11 8.77
CA CYS A 42 4.37 -4.54 7.44
C CYS A 42 3.04 -3.84 7.09
N PRO A 43 3.06 -2.56 6.65
CA PRO A 43 1.83 -1.85 6.27
C PRO A 43 1.22 -2.33 4.94
N HIS A 44 1.91 -3.20 4.20
CA HIS A 44 1.47 -3.73 2.91
C HIS A 44 1.10 -5.22 2.95
N CYS A 45 1.69 -5.99 3.87
CA CYS A 45 1.55 -7.45 3.91
C CYS A 45 0.81 -7.89 5.16
N LEU A 46 -0.51 -7.64 5.21
CA LEU A 46 -1.40 -8.12 6.28
C LEU A 46 -0.73 -8.02 7.67
N ARG A 47 -0.73 -9.12 8.43
CA ARG A 47 -0.10 -9.26 9.75
C ARG A 47 1.31 -9.84 9.67
N GLN A 48 2.07 -9.56 8.60
CA GLN A 48 3.46 -9.98 8.50
C GLN A 48 4.33 -9.17 9.47
N LYS A 49 4.81 -9.83 10.52
CA LYS A 49 5.79 -9.25 11.46
C LYS A 49 7.09 -8.94 10.72
N LEU A 50 7.60 -7.73 10.92
CA LEU A 50 8.87 -7.25 10.39
C LEU A 50 10.03 -7.87 11.17
N LYS A 51 11.15 -8.08 10.49
CA LYS A 51 12.36 -8.64 11.07
C LYS A 51 13.43 -7.56 11.18
N LEU A 52 14.15 -7.56 12.29
CA LEU A 52 15.30 -6.69 12.49
C LEU A 52 16.50 -7.21 11.68
N SER A 53 17.22 -6.28 11.03
CA SER A 53 18.49 -6.56 10.35
C SER A 53 19.60 -6.90 11.34
N LEU A 54 20.68 -7.53 10.86
CA LEU A 54 21.81 -7.95 11.69
C LEU A 54 22.52 -6.78 12.40
N ASP A 55 22.61 -5.63 11.73
CA ASP A 55 23.16 -4.39 12.27
C ASP A 55 22.17 -3.63 13.17
N ARG A 56 20.94 -4.13 13.33
CA ARG A 56 19.88 -3.55 14.17
C ARG A 56 19.43 -2.13 13.80
N LEU A 57 19.71 -1.67 12.58
CA LEU A 57 19.36 -0.32 12.12
C LEU A 57 18.08 -0.28 11.27
N THR A 58 17.57 -1.44 10.86
CA THR A 58 16.45 -1.53 9.91
C THR A 58 15.55 -2.72 10.25
N ILE A 59 14.25 -2.51 10.15
CA ILE A 59 13.27 -3.61 10.12
C ILE A 59 12.76 -3.80 8.69
N PHE A 60 12.59 -5.05 8.27
CA PHE A 60 12.20 -5.37 6.89
C PHE A 60 11.17 -6.50 6.82
N CYS A 61 10.39 -6.49 5.74
CA CYS A 61 9.43 -7.54 5.45
C CYS A 61 10.14 -8.72 4.77
N LYS A 62 10.02 -9.93 5.34
CA LYS A 62 10.61 -11.14 4.77
C LYS A 62 9.90 -11.61 3.48
N GLN A 63 8.69 -11.12 3.21
CA GLN A 63 7.96 -11.50 2.00
C GLN A 63 8.70 -10.98 0.77
N PHE A 64 9.24 -11.90 -0.04
CA PHE A 64 10.17 -11.58 -1.13
C PHE A 64 9.63 -10.55 -2.12
N SER A 65 8.33 -10.57 -2.41
CA SER A 65 7.68 -9.62 -3.32
C SER A 65 7.38 -8.25 -2.71
N CYS A 66 7.50 -8.08 -1.39
CA CYS A 66 7.10 -6.85 -0.72
C CYS A 66 8.17 -5.77 -0.80
N GLY A 67 9.44 -6.13 -0.61
CA GLY A 67 10.56 -5.19 -0.60
C GLY A 67 10.49 -4.09 0.47
N TYR A 68 9.56 -4.18 1.43
CA TYR A 68 9.36 -3.15 2.45
C TYR A 68 10.47 -3.18 3.49
N GLU A 69 11.05 -2.02 3.76
CA GLU A 69 12.00 -1.79 4.84
C GLU A 69 11.76 -0.43 5.49
N TYR A 70 12.11 -0.34 6.77
CA TYR A 70 12.07 0.88 7.56
C TYR A 70 13.33 0.99 8.40
N SER A 71 13.94 2.17 8.36
CA SER A 71 15.13 2.49 9.13
C SER A 71 14.88 3.71 10.00
N ASN A 72 15.43 3.70 11.21
CA ASN A 72 15.55 4.85 12.10
C ASN A 72 16.56 5.87 11.54
N SER A 73 16.70 7.06 12.14
CA SER A 73 17.55 8.14 11.58
C SER A 73 18.97 7.69 11.25
N GLU A 74 19.59 6.92 12.14
CA GLU A 74 20.93 6.36 11.96
C GLU A 74 21.00 5.39 10.77
N GLY A 75 20.02 4.49 10.65
CA GLY A 75 19.92 3.58 9.51
C GLY A 75 19.63 4.30 8.20
N ARG A 76 18.84 5.38 8.23
CA ARG A 76 18.55 6.22 7.06
C ARG A 76 19.80 6.96 6.59
N ASP A 77 20.57 7.53 7.51
CA ASP A 77 21.81 8.25 7.22
C ASP A 77 22.88 7.30 6.66
N SER A 78 23.11 6.15 7.30
CA SER A 78 24.16 5.19 6.89
C SER A 78 23.93 4.55 5.51
N ARG A 79 22.67 4.31 5.13
CA ARG A 79 22.31 3.63 3.88
C ARG A 79 21.79 4.56 2.80
N ASN A 80 21.80 5.88 3.03
CA ASN A 80 21.21 6.88 2.13
C ASN A 80 19.76 6.55 1.73
N VAL A 81 18.94 6.13 2.70
CA VAL A 81 17.55 5.72 2.44
C VAL A 81 16.74 6.93 1.97
N ILE A 82 15.99 6.73 0.87
CA ILE A 82 15.02 7.69 0.34
C ILE A 82 13.64 7.07 0.39
N TRP A 83 12.71 7.72 1.09
CA TRP A 83 11.31 7.29 1.12
C TRP A 83 10.47 8.07 0.09
N PRO A 84 9.67 7.37 -0.74
CA PRO A 84 8.74 8.02 -1.65
C PRO A 84 7.56 8.66 -0.91
N ASP A 85 6.83 9.57 -1.56
CA ASP A 85 5.68 10.30 -0.99
C ASP A 85 4.59 9.38 -0.39
N ASN A 86 4.36 8.24 -1.03
CA ASN A 86 3.37 7.24 -0.58
C ASN A 86 3.92 6.22 0.43
N TYR A 87 5.12 6.44 0.97
CA TYR A 87 5.71 5.55 1.96
C TYR A 87 4.83 5.45 3.21
N LYS A 88 4.68 4.24 3.74
CA LYS A 88 3.89 3.97 4.95
C LYS A 88 4.80 3.56 6.08
N LEU A 89 4.57 4.12 7.27
CA LEU A 89 5.28 3.70 8.47
C LEU A 89 4.88 2.27 8.88
N PRO A 90 5.76 1.54 9.58
CA PRO A 90 5.41 0.28 10.22
C PRO A 90 4.24 0.48 11.18
N VAL A 91 3.40 -0.54 11.29
CA VAL A 91 2.21 -0.49 12.15
C VAL A 91 2.32 -1.47 13.30
N THR A 92 1.58 -1.20 14.38
CA THR A 92 1.39 -2.16 15.46
C THR A 92 0.47 -3.30 14.99
N LEU A 93 0.37 -4.37 15.77
CA LEU A 93 -0.59 -5.45 15.47
C LEU A 93 -2.03 -4.93 15.33
N LYS A 94 -2.44 -4.00 16.19
CA LYS A 94 -3.75 -3.34 16.11
C LYS A 94 -3.92 -2.62 14.77
N GLY A 95 -2.94 -1.82 14.37
CA GLY A 95 -2.98 -1.12 13.09
C GLY A 95 -2.98 -2.06 11.88
N ALA A 96 -2.26 -3.19 11.96
CA ALA A 96 -2.31 -4.22 10.92
C ALA A 96 -3.70 -4.86 10.79
N ILE A 97 -4.36 -5.15 11.91
CA ILE A 97 -5.74 -5.67 11.92
C ILE A 97 -6.72 -4.63 11.36
N GLU A 98 -6.59 -3.36 11.74
CA GLU A 98 -7.44 -2.29 11.22
C GLU A 98 -7.28 -2.12 9.70
N ASN A 99 -6.04 -2.19 9.19
CA ASN A 99 -5.76 -2.18 7.76
C ASN A 99 -6.38 -3.38 7.04
N GLU A 100 -6.26 -4.58 7.61
CA GLU A 100 -6.86 -5.81 7.07
C GLU A 100 -8.39 -5.67 7.00
N ILE A 101 -9.03 -5.18 8.07
CA ILE A 101 -10.48 -4.91 8.08
C ILE A 101 -10.87 -3.88 7.00
N SER A 102 -10.11 -2.80 6.85
CA SER A 102 -10.39 -1.78 5.82
C SER A 102 -10.31 -2.38 4.42
N SER A 103 -9.27 -3.16 4.13
CA SER A 103 -9.11 -3.84 2.84
C SER A 103 -10.29 -4.76 2.53
N MET A 104 -10.72 -5.56 3.53
CA MET A 104 -11.87 -6.46 3.36
C MET A 104 -13.19 -5.70 3.12
N LYS A 105 -13.37 -4.53 3.74
CA LYS A 105 -14.52 -3.65 3.48
C LYS A 105 -14.49 -3.08 2.06
N ASP A 106 -13.33 -2.63 1.61
CA ASP A 106 -13.16 -2.09 0.26
C ASP A 106 -13.44 -3.17 -0.80
N GLU A 107 -12.91 -4.38 -0.62
CA GLU A 107 -13.22 -5.54 -1.48
C GLU A 107 -14.71 -5.88 -1.50
N THR A 108 -15.36 -5.84 -0.33
CA THR A 108 -16.81 -6.07 -0.23
C THR A 108 -17.59 -5.02 -1.05
N ASN A 109 -17.21 -3.75 -0.94
CA ASN A 109 -17.83 -2.65 -1.69
C ASN A 109 -17.60 -2.79 -3.20
N GLU A 110 -16.39 -3.16 -3.63
CA GLU A 110 -16.10 -3.43 -5.04
C GLU A 110 -16.91 -4.59 -5.59
N ASN A 111 -17.03 -5.68 -4.83
CA ASN A 111 -17.82 -6.85 -5.22
C ASN A 111 -19.31 -6.49 -5.34
N ALA A 112 -19.85 -5.67 -4.44
CA ALA A 112 -21.22 -5.17 -4.55
C ALA A 112 -21.45 -4.34 -5.83
N LYS A 113 -20.48 -3.50 -6.22
CA LYS A 113 -20.51 -2.75 -7.49
C LYS A 113 -20.50 -3.71 -8.69
N LYS A 114 -19.62 -4.72 -8.70
CA LYS A 114 -19.55 -5.74 -9.75
C LYS A 114 -20.85 -6.51 -9.90
N ILE A 115 -21.46 -6.95 -8.79
CA ILE A 115 -22.77 -7.64 -8.79
C ILE A 115 -23.85 -6.76 -9.43
N THR A 116 -23.87 -5.47 -9.08
CA THR A 116 -24.84 -4.52 -9.65
C THR A 116 -24.67 -4.37 -11.16
N GLN A 117 -23.42 -4.29 -11.65
CA GLN A 117 -23.12 -4.23 -13.07
C GLN A 117 -23.56 -5.52 -13.80
N ILE A 118 -23.27 -6.69 -13.22
CA ILE A 118 -23.66 -7.99 -13.79
C ILE A 118 -25.19 -8.10 -13.89
N ARG A 119 -25.93 -7.69 -12.85
CA ARG A 119 -27.40 -7.69 -12.87
C ARG A 119 -27.97 -6.85 -14.01
N LYS A 120 -27.45 -5.63 -14.21
CA LYS A 120 -27.84 -4.76 -15.33
C LYS A 120 -27.56 -5.40 -16.69
N ARG A 121 -26.39 -6.02 -16.84
CA ARG A 121 -26.01 -6.72 -18.07
C ARG A 121 -26.94 -7.90 -18.35
N ASN A 122 -27.25 -8.72 -17.35
CA ASN A 122 -28.17 -9.86 -17.50
C ASN A 122 -29.58 -9.41 -17.89
N GLN A 123 -30.08 -8.31 -17.31
CA GLN A 123 -31.36 -7.74 -17.70
C GLN A 123 -31.37 -7.33 -19.18
N SER A 124 -30.33 -6.64 -19.66
CA SER A 124 -30.21 -6.25 -21.08
C SER A 124 -30.14 -7.46 -22.02
N ILE A 125 -29.40 -8.51 -21.63
CA ILE A 125 -29.32 -9.75 -22.40
C ILE A 125 -30.69 -10.42 -22.50
N ASN A 126 -31.42 -10.51 -21.38
CA ASN A 126 -32.76 -11.12 -21.36
C ASN A 126 -33.76 -10.34 -22.21
N CYS A 127 -33.72 -9.00 -22.19
CA CYS A 127 -34.52 -8.19 -23.10
C CYS A 127 -34.20 -8.51 -24.56
N LYS A 128 -32.91 -8.61 -24.91
CA LYS A 128 -32.52 -8.92 -26.29
C LYS A 128 -32.91 -10.32 -26.74
N ILE A 129 -32.83 -11.32 -25.84
CA ILE A 129 -33.33 -12.67 -26.09
C ILE A 129 -34.83 -12.62 -26.41
N SER A 130 -35.62 -11.90 -25.60
CA SER A 130 -37.06 -11.77 -25.82
C SER A 130 -37.41 -11.06 -27.13
N GLU A 131 -36.67 -10.03 -27.52
CA GLU A 131 -36.82 -9.39 -28.84
C GLU A 131 -36.56 -10.37 -29.98
N LEU A 132 -35.44 -11.09 -29.92
CA LEU A 132 -35.06 -12.07 -30.94
C LEU A 132 -36.04 -13.24 -31.03
N GLN A 133 -36.61 -13.67 -29.89
CA GLN A 133 -37.64 -14.71 -29.88
C GLN A 133 -38.90 -14.25 -30.61
N LYS A 134 -39.33 -13.00 -30.42
CA LYS A 134 -40.47 -12.44 -31.15
C LYS A 134 -40.18 -12.31 -32.65
N GLU A 135 -38.99 -11.82 -33.01
CA GLU A 135 -38.57 -11.75 -34.42
C GLU A 135 -38.59 -13.14 -35.08
N LEU A 136 -38.24 -14.21 -34.35
CA LEU A 136 -38.30 -15.58 -34.85
C LEU A 136 -39.74 -16.06 -35.07
N GLU A 137 -40.64 -15.79 -34.12
CA GLU A 137 -42.06 -16.14 -34.20
C GLU A 137 -42.79 -15.44 -35.35
N GLU A 138 -42.36 -14.25 -35.76
CA GLU A 138 -42.92 -13.52 -36.91
C GLU A 138 -42.48 -14.07 -38.28
N ILE A 139 -41.41 -14.86 -38.31
CA ILE A 139 -40.86 -15.48 -39.53
C ILE A 139 -41.50 -16.86 -39.81
N GLU A 140 -42.00 -17.54 -38.77
CA GLU A 140 -42.69 -18.85 -38.85
C GLU A 140 -44.18 -18.74 -39.20
#